data_AF-A0A7Y5CZX2-F1
#
_entry.id   AF-A0A7Y5CZX2-F1
#
_cell.length_a   1.000
_cell.length_b   1.000
_cell.length_c   1.000
_cell.angle_alpha   90.00
_cell.angle_beta   90.00
_cell.angle_gamma   90.00
#
_symmetry.space_group_name_H-M   'P 1'
#
loop_
_entity.id
_entity.type
_entity.pdbx_description
1 polymer ?
#
loop_
_entity_poly.entity_id
_entity_poly.type
_entity_poly.pdbx_seq_one_letter_code
_entity_poly.pdbx_strand_id
1 'polypeptide(L)'
;MKITPLEIRQKSFERTLRGYDKDEVNAFLLSLSQEWERMNDEAKELKMKLDACEREVSKLREVETSLFKTLKTAEDTGSSMVDQAKKSAELYVREAQISADALLNEAKDKAKNTIEEADMTSRQMLGEMEDNLRELVNQYKAAESQRNNLLDDLKRLANETLDRADRVTQSTKNFNPEDHLILARREAKKSMYPNDNNGKHLHSQTQPETQKPVIKESEPMRSFFDEVA
;
A
#
# COMPACT_ATOMS: atom_id res chain seq x y z
N MET A 1 -60.83 -57.83 -63.18
CA MET A 1 -62.21 -57.73 -63.72
C MET A 1 -62.62 -59.08 -64.28
N LYS A 2 -63.94 -59.33 -64.44
CA LYS A 2 -64.49 -60.61 -64.93
C LYS A 2 -64.58 -60.72 -66.47
N ILE A 3 -64.29 -59.66 -67.22
CA ILE A 3 -64.30 -59.64 -68.69
C ILE A 3 -63.12 -58.79 -69.19
N THR A 4 -62.38 -59.29 -70.18
CA THR A 4 -61.21 -58.68 -70.84
C THR A 4 -61.55 -58.18 -72.25
N PRO A 5 -60.78 -57.23 -72.82
CA PRO A 5 -60.94 -56.84 -74.24
C PRO A 5 -60.96 -58.03 -75.20
N LEU A 6 -60.12 -59.04 -74.92
CA LEU A 6 -60.03 -60.27 -75.69
C LEU A 6 -61.33 -61.10 -75.61
N GLU A 7 -61.90 -61.24 -74.41
CA GLU A 7 -63.17 -61.93 -74.20
C GLU A 7 -64.35 -61.21 -74.86
N ILE A 8 -64.32 -59.86 -74.94
CA ILE A 8 -65.31 -59.07 -75.69
C ILE A 8 -65.21 -59.38 -77.19
N ARG A 9 -63.98 -59.40 -77.73
CA ARG A 9 -63.72 -59.65 -79.16
C ARG A 9 -64.03 -61.09 -79.59
N GLN A 10 -63.86 -62.06 -78.69
CA GLN A 10 -64.11 -63.47 -78.95
C GLN A 10 -65.53 -63.92 -78.59
N LYS A 11 -66.40 -63.01 -78.11
CA LYS A 11 -67.74 -63.36 -77.65
C LYS A 11 -68.63 -63.82 -78.81
N SER A 12 -69.06 -65.07 -78.75
CA SER A 12 -70.10 -65.61 -79.64
C SER A 12 -71.48 -65.57 -78.99
N PHE A 13 -72.52 -65.30 -79.79
CA PHE A 13 -73.93 -65.31 -79.38
C PHE A 13 -74.69 -66.43 -80.09
N GLU A 14 -75.73 -66.95 -79.44
CA GLU A 14 -76.65 -67.93 -80.04
C GLU A 14 -77.48 -67.29 -81.15
N ARG A 15 -77.85 -68.08 -82.18
CA ARG A 15 -78.66 -67.60 -83.31
C ARG A 15 -80.14 -67.82 -83.05
N THR A 16 -80.95 -66.79 -83.24
CA THR A 16 -82.42 -66.84 -83.13
C THR A 16 -83.09 -66.27 -84.38
N LEU A 17 -84.34 -66.68 -84.67
CA LEU A 17 -85.05 -66.41 -85.94
C LEU A 17 -85.33 -64.91 -86.22
N ARG A 18 -85.22 -64.06 -85.20
CA ARG A 18 -85.26 -62.58 -85.28
C ARG A 18 -84.23 -62.04 -84.30
N GLY A 19 -83.16 -61.43 -84.80
CA GLY A 19 -82.05 -60.90 -83.99
C GLY A 19 -81.31 -59.77 -84.71
N TYR A 20 -80.31 -59.20 -84.03
CA TYR A 20 -79.46 -58.15 -84.58
C TYR A 20 -78.57 -58.66 -85.73
N ASP A 21 -78.16 -57.75 -86.61
CA ASP A 21 -77.20 -58.07 -87.66
C ASP A 21 -75.86 -58.48 -87.04
N LYS A 22 -75.37 -59.64 -87.45
CA LYS A 22 -74.12 -60.21 -86.94
C LYS A 22 -72.92 -59.32 -87.23
N ASP A 23 -72.85 -58.71 -88.41
CA ASP A 23 -71.69 -57.93 -88.83
C ASP A 23 -71.65 -56.58 -88.11
N GLU A 24 -72.82 -55.96 -87.90
CA GLU A 24 -72.95 -54.74 -87.09
C GLU A 24 -72.58 -54.98 -85.62
N VAL A 25 -73.07 -56.07 -85.02
CA VAL A 25 -72.72 -56.46 -83.64
C VAL A 25 -71.22 -56.75 -83.50
N ASN A 26 -70.60 -57.43 -84.46
CA ASN A 26 -69.15 -57.68 -84.44
C ASN A 26 -68.33 -56.40 -84.55
N ALA A 27 -68.74 -55.46 -85.42
CA ALA A 27 -68.09 -54.16 -85.54
C ALA A 27 -68.20 -53.35 -84.23
N PHE A 28 -69.37 -53.37 -83.59
CA PHE A 28 -69.56 -52.73 -82.28
C PHE A 28 -68.70 -53.38 -81.19
N LEU A 29 -68.66 -54.71 -81.10
CA LEU A 29 -67.81 -55.42 -80.13
C LEU A 29 -66.33 -55.15 -80.34
N LEU A 30 -65.88 -54.98 -81.60
CA LEU A 30 -64.51 -54.59 -81.91
C LEU A 30 -64.19 -53.19 -81.36
N SER A 31 -65.03 -52.19 -81.66
CA SER A 31 -64.88 -50.83 -81.13
C SER A 31 -64.95 -50.79 -79.61
N LEU A 32 -65.88 -51.53 -79.00
CA LEU A 32 -66.01 -51.65 -77.55
C LEU A 32 -64.76 -52.27 -76.93
N SER A 33 -64.19 -53.31 -77.56
CA SER A 33 -62.95 -53.93 -77.08
C SER A 33 -61.76 -52.96 -77.08
N GLN A 34 -61.66 -52.11 -78.11
CA GLN A 34 -60.60 -51.09 -78.21
C GLN A 34 -60.74 -50.00 -77.16
N GLU A 35 -61.95 -49.47 -76.95
CA GLU A 35 -62.20 -48.48 -75.90
C GLU A 35 -61.99 -49.07 -74.50
N TRP A 36 -62.34 -50.35 -74.30
CA TRP A 36 -62.08 -51.05 -73.04
C TRP A 36 -60.59 -51.23 -72.77
N GLU A 37 -59.80 -51.56 -73.80
CA GLU A 37 -58.35 -51.64 -73.71
C GLU A 37 -57.74 -50.28 -73.37
N ARG A 38 -58.13 -49.21 -74.08
CA ARG A 38 -57.72 -47.82 -73.80
C ARG A 38 -58.04 -47.41 -72.36
N MET A 39 -59.26 -47.65 -71.89
CA MET A 39 -59.65 -47.37 -70.51
C MET A 39 -58.82 -48.14 -69.49
N ASN A 40 -58.49 -49.40 -69.77
CA ASN A 40 -57.71 -50.23 -68.86
C ASN A 40 -56.24 -49.76 -68.79
N ASP A 41 -55.67 -49.31 -69.91
CA ASP A 41 -54.34 -48.71 -69.95
C ASP A 41 -54.30 -47.35 -69.23
N GLU A 42 -55.29 -46.47 -69.46
CA GLU A 42 -55.42 -45.21 -68.74
C GLU A 42 -55.57 -45.43 -67.22
N ALA A 43 -56.39 -46.41 -66.80
CA ALA A 43 -56.55 -46.76 -65.39
C ALA A 43 -55.24 -47.27 -64.77
N LYS A 44 -54.47 -48.07 -65.52
CA LYS A 44 -53.16 -48.55 -65.07
C LYS A 44 -52.16 -47.40 -64.95
N GLU A 45 -52.11 -46.50 -65.92
CA GLU A 45 -51.24 -45.32 -65.90
C GLU A 45 -51.59 -44.40 -64.73
N LEU A 46 -52.87 -44.08 -64.54
CA LEU A 46 -53.35 -43.26 -63.42
C LEU A 46 -53.01 -43.90 -62.07
N LYS A 47 -53.16 -45.22 -61.94
CA LYS A 47 -52.79 -45.94 -60.71
C LYS A 47 -51.28 -45.87 -60.45
N MET A 48 -50.45 -46.02 -61.49
CA MET A 48 -49.00 -45.84 -61.35
C MET A 48 -48.62 -44.42 -60.93
N LYS A 49 -49.28 -43.39 -61.49
CA LYS A 49 -49.08 -41.99 -61.10
C LYS A 49 -49.53 -41.72 -59.66
N LEU A 50 -50.66 -42.29 -59.24
CA LEU A 50 -51.17 -42.19 -57.88
C LEU A 50 -50.18 -42.79 -56.89
N ASP A 51 -49.75 -44.04 -57.11
CA ASP A 51 -48.77 -44.71 -56.25
C ASP A 51 -47.45 -43.93 -56.16
N ALA A 52 -46.99 -43.33 -57.27
CA ALA A 52 -45.79 -42.49 -57.28
C ALA A 52 -45.97 -41.20 -56.46
N CYS A 53 -47.12 -40.53 -56.61
CA CYS A 53 -47.45 -39.31 -55.89
C CYS A 53 -47.60 -39.57 -54.38
N GLU A 54 -48.28 -40.65 -54.00
CA GLU A 54 -48.44 -41.06 -52.60
C GLU A 54 -47.10 -41.35 -51.92
N ARG A 55 -46.16 -42.00 -52.62
CA ARG A 55 -44.80 -42.22 -52.13
C ARG A 55 -44.05 -40.91 -51.91
N GLU A 56 -44.15 -39.96 -52.84
CA GLU A 56 -43.48 -38.67 -52.70
C GLU A 56 -44.07 -37.86 -51.53
N VAL A 57 -45.40 -37.85 -51.38
CA VAL A 57 -46.07 -37.21 -50.22
C VAL A 57 -45.62 -37.85 -48.91
N SER A 58 -45.50 -39.18 -48.85
CA SER A 58 -45.00 -39.87 -47.64
C SER A 58 -43.58 -39.44 -47.31
N LYS A 59 -42.70 -39.38 -48.31
CA LYS A 59 -41.31 -38.95 -48.14
C LYS A 59 -41.21 -37.50 -47.65
N LEU A 60 -42.01 -36.59 -48.23
CA LEU A 60 -42.05 -35.20 -47.80
C LEU A 60 -42.53 -35.05 -46.36
N ARG A 61 -43.51 -35.84 -45.93
CA ARG A 61 -43.98 -35.85 -44.52
C ARG A 61 -42.91 -36.36 -43.56
N GLU A 62 -42.13 -37.37 -43.94
CA GLU A 62 -41.00 -37.85 -43.14
C GLU A 62 -39.90 -36.78 -43.00
N VAL A 63 -39.60 -36.07 -44.09
CA VAL A 63 -38.65 -34.95 -44.08
C VAL A 63 -39.16 -33.81 -43.20
N GLU A 64 -40.42 -33.41 -43.34
CA GLU A 64 -41.06 -32.37 -42.53
C GLU A 64 -41.01 -32.72 -41.04
N THR A 65 -41.37 -33.96 -40.69
CA THR A 65 -41.32 -34.45 -39.30
C THR A 65 -39.89 -34.39 -38.74
N SER A 66 -38.90 -34.78 -39.54
CA SER A 66 -37.50 -34.74 -39.12
C SER A 66 -37.01 -33.31 -38.92
N LEU A 67 -37.34 -32.42 -39.87
CA LEU A 67 -36.98 -31.00 -39.80
C LEU A 67 -37.62 -30.32 -38.58
N PHE A 68 -38.89 -30.61 -38.31
CA PHE A 68 -39.58 -30.08 -37.14
C PHE A 68 -38.93 -30.53 -35.83
N LYS A 69 -38.55 -31.81 -35.72
CA LYS A 69 -37.80 -32.32 -34.56
C LYS A 69 -36.46 -31.62 -34.40
N THR A 70 -35.71 -31.43 -35.49
CA THR A 70 -34.42 -30.73 -35.45
C THR A 70 -34.58 -29.28 -35.02
N LEU A 71 -35.57 -28.57 -35.58
CA LEU A 71 -35.85 -27.17 -35.24
C LEU A 71 -36.23 -27.04 -33.76
N LYS A 72 -37.11 -27.91 -33.27
CA LYS A 72 -37.52 -27.92 -31.86
C LYS A 72 -36.34 -28.20 -30.93
N THR A 73 -35.50 -29.21 -31.25
CA THR A 73 -34.30 -29.49 -30.46
C THR A 73 -33.33 -28.31 -30.46
N ALA A 74 -33.16 -27.62 -31.59
CA ALA A 74 -32.33 -26.43 -31.67
C ALA A 74 -32.89 -25.28 -30.81
N GLU A 75 -34.21 -25.07 -30.82
CA GLU A 75 -34.90 -24.10 -29.98
C GLU A 75 -34.74 -24.42 -28.48
N ASP A 76 -35.03 -25.66 -28.08
CA ASP A 76 -34.91 -26.13 -26.70
C ASP A 76 -33.45 -26.01 -26.20
N THR A 77 -32.48 -26.36 -27.05
CA THR A 77 -31.04 -26.21 -26.75
C THR A 77 -30.65 -24.75 -26.62
N GLY A 78 -31.13 -23.89 -27.52
CA GLY A 78 -30.87 -22.44 -27.48
C GLY A 78 -31.42 -21.82 -26.19
N SER A 79 -32.65 -22.16 -25.82
CA SER A 79 -33.30 -21.71 -24.59
C SER A 79 -32.51 -22.16 -23.36
N SER A 80 -32.19 -23.47 -23.27
CA SER A 80 -31.41 -24.02 -22.16
C SER A 80 -30.01 -23.40 -22.04
N MET A 81 -29.35 -23.12 -23.16
CA MET A 81 -28.05 -22.47 -23.19
C MET A 81 -28.12 -21.02 -22.66
N VAL A 82 -29.16 -20.27 -23.02
CA VAL A 82 -29.38 -18.91 -22.51
C VAL A 82 -29.65 -18.92 -21.01
N ASP A 83 -30.49 -19.85 -20.52
CA ASP A 83 -30.78 -19.97 -19.10
C ASP A 83 -29.56 -20.37 -18.28
N GLN A 84 -28.75 -21.30 -18.79
CA GLN A 84 -27.49 -21.68 -18.16
C GLN A 84 -26.52 -20.50 -18.13
N ALA A 85 -26.37 -19.76 -19.23
CA ALA A 85 -25.50 -18.58 -19.30
C ALA A 85 -25.94 -17.50 -18.30
N LYS A 86 -27.25 -17.23 -18.19
CA LYS A 86 -27.80 -16.29 -17.19
C LYS A 86 -27.48 -16.73 -15.76
N LYS A 87 -27.74 -18.00 -15.43
CA LYS A 87 -27.47 -18.54 -14.09
C LYS A 87 -25.98 -18.49 -13.76
N SER A 88 -25.11 -18.84 -14.71
CA SER A 88 -23.66 -18.72 -14.55
C SER A 88 -23.24 -17.26 -14.35
N ALA A 89 -23.77 -16.32 -15.13
CA ALA A 89 -23.48 -14.90 -14.97
C ALA A 89 -23.90 -14.37 -13.58
N GLU A 90 -25.09 -14.73 -13.11
CA GLU A 90 -25.56 -14.37 -11.75
C GLU A 90 -24.64 -14.94 -10.66
N LEU A 91 -24.16 -16.17 -10.82
CA LEU A 91 -23.20 -16.78 -9.89
C LEU A 91 -21.86 -16.03 -9.91
N TYR A 92 -21.34 -15.69 -11.08
CA TYR A 92 -20.11 -14.91 -11.21
C TYR A 92 -20.22 -13.53 -10.56
N VAL A 93 -21.34 -12.83 -10.78
CA VAL A 93 -21.58 -11.51 -10.16
C VAL A 93 -21.66 -11.65 -8.64
N ARG A 94 -22.35 -12.66 -8.12
CA ARG A 94 -22.44 -12.92 -6.68
C ARG A 94 -21.08 -13.24 -6.08
N GLU A 95 -20.30 -14.10 -6.71
CA GLU A 95 -18.95 -14.47 -6.26
C GLU A 95 -18.03 -13.25 -6.26
N ALA A 96 -18.05 -12.45 -7.33
CA ALA A 96 -17.27 -11.23 -7.42
C ALA A 96 -17.65 -10.23 -6.31
N GLN A 97 -18.94 -10.12 -5.97
CA GLN A 97 -19.40 -9.25 -4.90
C GLN A 97 -18.92 -9.73 -3.52
N ILE A 98 -19.04 -11.02 -3.22
CA ILE A 98 -18.53 -11.61 -1.97
C ILE A 98 -17.01 -11.41 -1.85
N SER A 99 -16.28 -11.65 -2.94
CA SER A 99 -14.83 -11.46 -2.98
C SER A 99 -14.43 -9.99 -2.78
N ALA A 100 -15.16 -9.06 -3.40
CA ALA A 100 -14.94 -7.63 -3.23
C ALA A 100 -15.22 -7.17 -1.79
N ASP A 101 -16.30 -7.64 -1.18
CA ASP A 101 -16.64 -7.33 0.21
C ASP A 101 -15.60 -7.89 1.18
N ALA A 102 -15.12 -9.12 0.93
CA ALA A 102 -14.04 -9.73 1.71
C ALA A 102 -12.74 -8.90 1.62
N LEU A 103 -12.34 -8.50 0.40
CA LEU A 103 -11.15 -7.69 0.17
C LEU A 103 -11.27 -6.31 0.82
N LEU A 104 -12.45 -5.68 0.75
CA LEU A 104 -12.72 -4.39 1.38
C LEU A 104 -12.60 -4.49 2.91
N ASN A 105 -13.14 -5.55 3.51
CA ASN A 105 -13.05 -5.77 4.95
C ASN A 105 -11.61 -6.04 5.38
N GLU A 106 -10.86 -6.88 4.64
CA GLU A 106 -9.45 -7.11 4.91
C GLU A 106 -8.62 -5.81 4.82
N ALA A 107 -8.90 -4.98 3.81
CA ALA A 107 -8.23 -3.69 3.67
C ALA A 107 -8.56 -2.73 4.82
N LYS A 108 -9.82 -2.70 5.28
CA LYS A 108 -10.24 -1.90 6.45
C LYS A 108 -9.57 -2.37 7.73
N ASP A 109 -9.51 -3.67 7.96
CA ASP A 109 -8.87 -4.25 9.14
C ASP A 109 -7.37 -3.95 9.15
N LYS A 110 -6.69 -4.12 7.99
CA LYS A 110 -5.29 -3.72 7.84
C LYS A 110 -5.07 -2.23 8.13
N ALA A 111 -5.88 -1.36 7.55
CA ALA A 111 -5.78 0.07 7.77
C ALA A 111 -5.98 0.44 9.25
N LYS A 112 -6.97 -0.17 9.90
CA LYS A 112 -7.23 0.03 11.34
C LYS A 112 -6.02 -0.41 12.17
N ASN A 113 -5.49 -1.61 11.93
CA ASN A 113 -4.33 -2.12 12.66
C ASN A 113 -3.11 -1.22 12.48
N THR A 114 -2.84 -0.76 11.25
CA THR A 114 -1.72 0.17 10.99
C THR A 114 -1.89 1.50 11.74
N ILE A 115 -3.11 2.04 11.81
CA ILE A 115 -3.39 3.26 12.58
C ILE A 115 -3.16 3.01 14.07
N GLU A 116 -3.68 1.90 14.61
CA GLU A 116 -3.50 1.54 16.02
C GLU A 116 -2.01 1.32 16.38
N GLU A 117 -1.25 0.65 15.51
CA GLU A 117 0.21 0.46 15.67
C GLU A 117 0.96 1.80 15.65
N ALA A 118 0.61 2.70 14.73
CA ALA A 118 1.21 4.03 14.62
C ALA A 118 0.93 4.86 15.88
N ASP A 119 -0.31 4.85 16.37
CA ASP A 119 -0.72 5.55 17.59
C ASP A 119 -0.01 5.01 18.83
N MET A 120 0.10 3.67 18.96
CA MET A 120 0.85 3.05 20.05
C MET A 120 2.33 3.46 20.01
N THR A 121 2.95 3.38 18.83
CA THR A 121 4.35 3.76 18.64
C THR A 121 4.57 5.24 18.98
N SER A 122 3.66 6.11 18.55
CA SER A 122 3.72 7.54 18.87
C SER A 122 3.62 7.81 20.37
N ARG A 123 2.69 7.12 21.07
CA ARG A 123 2.57 7.23 22.53
C ARG A 123 3.82 6.75 23.25
N GLN A 124 4.39 5.64 22.81
CA GLN A 124 5.65 5.13 23.36
C GLN A 124 6.78 6.14 23.16
N MET A 125 6.94 6.68 21.94
CA MET A 125 7.96 7.68 21.62
C MET A 125 7.81 8.94 22.47
N LEU A 126 6.58 9.43 22.68
CA LEU A 126 6.32 10.57 23.56
C LEU A 126 6.68 10.28 25.01
N GLY A 127 6.35 9.08 25.53
CA GLY A 127 6.74 8.67 26.87
C GLY A 127 8.26 8.60 27.06
N GLU A 128 8.96 7.98 26.11
CA GLU A 128 10.43 7.93 26.10
C GLU A 128 11.04 9.33 26.02
N MET A 129 10.46 10.22 25.21
CA MET A 129 10.90 11.62 25.12
C MET A 129 10.69 12.39 26.42
N GLU A 130 9.56 12.19 27.11
CA GLU A 130 9.31 12.79 28.43
C GLU A 130 10.33 12.34 29.47
N ASP A 131 10.65 11.04 29.50
CA ASP A 131 11.64 10.49 30.44
C ASP A 131 13.05 10.99 30.14
N ASN A 132 13.44 11.05 28.86
CA ASN A 132 14.71 11.66 28.43
C ASN A 132 14.80 13.13 28.82
N LEU A 133 13.71 13.90 28.67
CA LEU A 133 13.67 15.30 29.09
C LEU A 133 13.80 15.45 30.61
N ARG A 134 13.13 14.58 31.39
CA ARG A 134 13.28 14.56 32.85
C ARG A 134 14.72 14.27 33.25
N GLU A 135 15.36 13.30 32.61
CA GLU A 135 16.76 12.97 32.85
C GLU A 135 17.66 14.17 32.53
N LEU A 136 17.47 14.79 31.36
CA LEU A 136 18.24 15.96 30.94
C LEU A 136 18.10 17.13 31.94
N VAL A 137 16.89 17.38 32.45
CA VAL A 137 16.64 18.39 33.48
C VAL A 137 17.39 18.05 34.78
N ASN A 138 17.41 16.79 35.19
CA ASN A 138 18.14 16.36 36.39
C ASN A 138 19.66 16.51 36.21
N GLN A 139 20.19 16.14 35.05
CA GLN A 139 21.60 16.33 34.70
C GLN A 139 21.97 17.82 34.71
N TYR A 140 21.12 18.69 34.16
CA TYR A 140 21.31 20.13 34.18
C TYR A 140 21.38 20.68 35.62
N LYS A 141 20.44 20.27 36.49
CA LYS A 141 20.45 20.67 37.92
C LYS A 141 21.72 20.20 38.65
N ALA A 142 22.18 18.98 38.37
CA ALA A 142 23.41 18.46 38.94
C ALA A 142 24.64 19.28 38.51
N ALA A 143 24.74 19.61 37.21
CA ALA A 143 25.79 20.47 36.68
C ALA A 143 25.75 21.88 37.27
N GLU A 144 24.56 22.46 37.46
CA GLU A 144 24.41 23.76 38.12
C GLU A 144 24.89 23.72 39.59
N SER A 145 24.55 22.67 40.33
CA SER A 145 25.04 22.48 41.70
C SER A 145 26.56 22.36 41.75
N GLN A 146 27.17 21.58 40.85
CA GLN A 146 28.62 21.48 40.73
C GLN A 146 29.27 22.84 40.41
N ARG A 147 28.68 23.62 39.49
CA ARG A 147 29.13 24.98 39.18
C ARG A 147 29.10 25.87 40.43
N ASN A 148 28.00 25.85 41.18
CA ASN A 148 27.85 26.67 42.38
C ASN A 148 28.87 26.28 43.47
N ASN A 149 29.08 24.99 43.68
CA ASN A 149 30.09 24.49 44.62
C ASN A 149 31.50 24.95 44.22
N LEU A 150 31.85 24.87 42.93
CA LEU A 150 33.15 25.34 42.43
C LEU A 150 33.31 26.86 42.62
N LEU A 151 32.26 27.65 42.39
CA LEU A 151 32.28 29.09 42.65
C LEU A 151 32.53 29.41 44.13
N ASP A 152 31.92 28.66 45.03
CA ASP A 152 32.12 28.86 46.47
C ASP A 152 33.52 28.42 46.92
N ASP A 153 34.05 27.32 46.37
CA ASP A 153 35.45 26.92 46.58
C ASP A 153 36.44 27.97 46.07
N LEU A 154 36.18 28.56 44.89
CA LEU A 154 36.99 29.66 44.35
C LEU A 154 36.95 30.90 45.25
N LYS A 155 35.77 31.29 45.76
CA LYS A 155 35.66 32.40 46.72
C LYS A 155 36.45 32.11 48.00
N ARG A 156 36.34 30.90 48.53
CA ARG A 156 37.09 30.47 49.72
C ARG A 156 38.59 30.55 49.49
N LEU A 157 39.09 30.00 48.38
CA LEU A 157 40.51 30.07 48.02
C LEU A 157 40.99 31.52 47.83
N ALA A 158 40.18 32.38 47.20
CA ALA A 158 40.49 33.79 47.04
C ALA A 158 40.61 34.50 48.40
N ASN A 159 39.66 34.29 49.30
CA ASN A 159 39.68 34.84 50.66
C ASN A 159 40.89 34.32 51.47
N GLU A 160 41.17 33.00 51.43
CA GLU A 160 42.35 32.43 52.09
C GLU A 160 43.66 33.02 51.56
N THR A 161 43.73 33.29 50.25
CA THR A 161 44.89 33.92 49.61
C THR A 161 45.04 35.38 50.03
N LEU A 162 43.92 36.11 50.10
CA LEU A 162 43.88 37.49 50.59
C LEU A 162 44.33 37.57 52.06
N ASP A 163 43.80 36.70 52.92
CA ASP A 163 44.19 36.60 54.33
C ASP A 163 45.67 36.25 54.51
N ARG A 164 46.25 35.44 53.61
CA ARG A 164 47.70 35.17 53.60
C ARG A 164 48.49 36.41 53.18
N ALA A 165 48.07 37.10 52.13
CA ALA A 165 48.72 38.32 51.66
C ALA A 165 48.68 39.43 52.74
N ASP A 166 47.55 39.59 53.42
CA ASP A 166 47.38 40.54 54.52
C ASP A 166 48.27 40.18 55.71
N ARG A 167 48.36 38.90 56.10
CA ARG A 167 49.28 38.45 57.16
C ARG A 167 50.74 38.74 56.82
N VAL A 168 51.17 38.48 55.58
CA VAL A 168 52.53 38.81 55.13
C VAL A 168 52.76 40.31 55.20
N THR A 169 51.80 41.12 54.74
CA THR A 169 51.89 42.59 54.77
C THR A 169 51.91 43.15 56.20
N GLN A 170 51.15 42.57 57.12
CA GLN A 170 51.17 42.97 58.54
C GLN A 170 52.49 42.56 59.22
N SER A 171 53.03 41.38 58.90
CA SER A 171 54.34 40.94 59.41
C SER A 171 55.47 41.85 58.94
N THR A 172 55.47 42.27 57.66
CA THR A 172 56.49 43.17 57.11
C THR A 172 56.36 44.62 57.57
N LYS A 173 55.16 45.09 57.96
CA LYS A 173 54.99 46.44 58.55
C LYS A 173 55.76 46.64 59.86
N ASN A 174 56.02 45.59 60.62
CA ASN A 174 56.79 45.65 61.86
C ASN A 174 58.31 45.43 61.65
N PHE A 175 58.74 45.17 60.40
CA PHE A 175 60.16 45.02 60.08
C PHE A 175 60.74 46.39 59.74
N ASN A 176 61.44 47.01 60.69
CA ASN A 176 62.23 48.22 60.44
C ASN A 176 63.70 47.84 60.12
N PRO A 177 64.14 47.95 58.86
CA PRO A 177 65.50 47.57 58.46
C PRO A 177 66.57 48.38 59.18
N GLU A 178 66.29 49.63 59.53
CA GLU A 178 67.25 50.52 60.20
C GLU A 178 67.50 50.08 61.65
N ASP A 179 66.45 49.72 62.39
CA ASP A 179 66.57 49.23 63.78
C ASP A 179 67.33 47.90 63.83
N HIS A 180 67.06 46.99 62.90
CA HIS A 180 67.78 45.72 62.79
C HIS A 180 69.24 45.92 62.34
N LEU A 181 69.54 46.91 61.48
CA LEU A 181 70.91 47.27 61.11
C LEU A 181 71.68 47.86 62.29
N ILE A 182 71.03 48.70 63.12
CA ILE A 182 71.61 49.24 64.35
C ILE A 182 71.94 48.11 65.33
N LEU A 183 71.03 47.15 65.53
CA LEU A 183 71.27 45.99 66.37
C LEU A 183 72.42 45.11 65.84
N ALA A 184 72.44 44.80 64.55
CA ALA A 184 73.52 44.03 63.93
C ALA A 184 74.89 44.73 64.04
N ARG A 185 74.94 46.06 63.81
CA ARG A 185 76.15 46.86 64.01
C ARG A 185 76.57 46.88 65.48
N ARG A 186 75.63 46.99 66.42
CA ARG A 186 75.91 46.98 67.86
C ARG A 186 76.49 45.63 68.29
N GLU A 187 75.91 44.52 67.84
CA GLU A 187 76.39 43.17 68.15
C GLU A 187 77.78 42.91 67.55
N ALA A 188 78.01 43.33 66.29
CA ALA A 188 79.31 43.24 65.63
C ALA A 188 80.39 44.12 66.31
N LYS A 189 80.02 45.29 66.83
CA LYS A 189 80.94 46.14 67.61
C LYS A 189 81.30 45.52 68.95
N LYS A 190 80.33 44.83 69.59
CA LYS A 190 80.53 44.10 70.86
C LYS A 190 81.43 42.88 70.70
N SER A 191 81.44 42.22 69.54
CA SER A 191 82.32 41.08 69.28
C SER A 191 83.74 41.46 68.84
N MET A 192 83.96 42.66 68.28
CA MET A 192 85.29 43.10 67.83
C MET A 192 86.15 43.84 68.88
N TYR A 193 85.57 44.45 69.92
CA TYR A 193 86.33 45.14 70.98
C TYR A 193 85.64 44.99 72.35
N PRO A 194 86.12 44.10 73.26
CA PRO A 194 85.38 43.77 74.48
C PRO A 194 85.46 44.81 75.61
N ASN A 195 86.30 45.84 75.50
CA ASN A 195 86.42 46.86 76.54
C ASN A 195 87.01 48.16 75.98
N ASP A 196 86.15 49.11 75.61
CA ASP A 196 86.56 50.51 75.58
C ASP A 196 85.37 51.43 75.90
N ASN A 197 85.61 52.33 76.85
CA ASN A 197 84.62 53.17 77.52
C ASN A 197 84.99 54.62 77.22
N ASN A 198 84.28 55.27 76.28
CA ASN A 198 84.12 56.72 76.28
C ASN A 198 83.11 57.20 75.23
N GLY A 199 82.30 58.19 75.63
CA GLY A 199 81.24 58.77 74.80
C GLY A 199 81.70 59.87 73.85
N LYS A 200 80.83 60.22 72.90
CA LYS A 200 80.34 61.58 72.62
C LYS A 200 79.42 61.61 71.39
N HIS A 201 78.57 62.63 71.39
CA HIS A 201 77.53 63.04 70.46
C HIS A 201 77.86 62.96 68.96
N LEU A 202 76.83 62.76 68.14
CA LEU A 202 76.74 63.46 66.86
C LEU A 202 75.30 63.86 66.53
N HIS A 203 75.18 65.11 66.07
CA HIS A 203 73.97 65.87 65.81
C HIS A 203 73.60 65.79 64.32
N SER A 204 72.43 66.36 64.01
CA SER A 204 72.00 66.91 62.70
C SER A 204 71.47 65.91 61.66
N GLN A 205 70.56 66.21 60.73
CA GLN A 205 69.63 67.32 60.45
C GLN A 205 68.83 66.92 59.17
N THR A 206 67.60 67.44 59.02
CA THR A 206 66.84 67.75 57.76
C THR A 206 66.58 66.71 56.65
N GLN A 207 65.27 66.48 56.40
CA GLN A 207 64.43 66.60 55.16
C GLN A 207 65.08 66.46 53.74
N PRO A 208 64.38 66.03 52.65
CA PRO A 208 63.02 66.47 52.26
C PRO A 208 62.12 65.49 51.43
N GLU A 209 60.94 66.00 51.05
CA GLU A 209 59.91 65.51 50.11
C GLU A 209 60.44 65.14 48.69
N THR A 210 59.78 64.22 47.96
CA THR A 210 59.00 64.50 46.72
C THR A 210 58.56 63.26 45.90
N GLN A 211 57.29 63.29 45.49
CA GLN A 211 56.69 62.97 44.16
C GLN A 211 56.50 61.53 43.62
N LYS A 212 55.22 61.27 43.27
CA LYS A 212 54.60 60.32 42.29
C LYS A 212 55.33 60.28 40.92
N PRO A 213 55.26 59.19 40.09
CA PRO A 213 54.09 58.91 39.21
C PRO A 213 53.88 57.40 38.78
N VAL A 214 52.65 56.91 38.56
CA VAL A 214 51.90 56.70 37.28
C VAL A 214 51.84 55.24 36.74
N ILE A 215 50.62 54.68 36.80
CA ILE A 215 49.77 53.97 35.80
C ILE A 215 50.40 52.99 34.77
N LYS A 216 49.78 51.81 34.63
CA LYS A 216 49.36 51.24 33.32
C LYS A 216 48.20 50.23 33.46
N GLU A 217 47.08 50.56 32.80
CA GLU A 217 45.96 49.68 32.44
C GLU A 217 46.35 48.73 31.30
N SER A 218 45.67 47.58 31.21
CA SER A 218 45.57 46.79 29.98
C SER A 218 44.18 46.18 29.83
N GLU A 219 43.67 46.27 28.59
CA GLU A 219 42.32 46.12 28.03
C GLU A 219 41.65 44.73 28.10
N PRO A 220 40.33 44.64 27.82
CA PRO A 220 39.57 43.38 27.77
C PRO A 220 39.50 42.76 26.36
N MET A 221 39.51 41.43 26.25
CA MET A 221 39.37 40.71 24.97
C MET A 221 37.91 40.63 24.50
N ARG A 222 37.73 40.82 23.18
CA ARG A 222 36.46 40.82 22.42
C ARG A 222 36.03 39.41 21.96
N SER A 223 34.71 39.32 21.73
CA SER A 223 33.88 38.16 21.34
C SER A 223 34.10 37.70 19.88
N PHE A 224 33.84 36.40 19.64
CA PHE A 224 34.14 35.60 18.44
C PHE A 224 32.87 35.25 17.62
N PHE A 225 31.92 36.17 17.45
CA PHE A 225 30.78 35.98 16.56
C PHE A 225 30.69 37.16 15.58
N ASP A 226 31.38 37.01 14.46
CA ASP A 226 31.12 37.67 13.17
C ASP A 226 31.82 36.79 12.10
N GLU A 227 31.19 36.58 10.94
CA GLU A 227 31.42 35.54 9.91
C GLU A 227 30.80 34.18 10.27
N VAL A 228 29.66 33.75 9.71
CA VAL A 228 29.36 33.58 8.28
C VAL A 228 27.87 33.83 8.03
N ALA A 229 27.61 34.69 7.04
CA ALA A 229 26.36 34.79 6.28
C ALA A 229 26.51 34.00 4.98
#